data_AF-A0A3B8HCD8-F1
#
_entry.id   AF-A0A3B8HCD8-F1
#
_cell.length_a   1.000
_cell.length_b   1.000
_cell.length_c   1.000
_cell.angle_alpha   90.00
_cell.angle_beta   90.00
_cell.angle_gamma   90.00
#
_symmetry.space_group_name_H-M   'P 1'
#
loop_
_entity.id
_entity.type
_entity.pdbx_description
1 polymer ?
#
loop_
_entity_poly.entity_id
_entity_poly.type
_entity_poly.pdbx_seq_one_letter_code
_entity_poly.pdbx_strand_id
1 'polypeptide(L)'
;MFSPKADQPWRNHYPLILALLTALVFLSQGCMALHVRQPLPEHLMDQAEVADLPGIRAWGDTLSESLEKSAIESIRQEMAANHGKLEPEANFLALSGGGGDGAFGAGILCGWTEAG
;
A
#
# COMPACT_ATOMS: atom_id res chain seq x y z
N MET A 1 18.16 47.93 -47.74
CA MET A 1 18.76 46.59 -47.89
C MET A 1 18.44 45.79 -46.62
N PHE A 2 17.22 45.25 -46.53
CA PHE A 2 16.82 44.30 -45.49
C PHE A 2 16.06 43.19 -46.20
N SER A 3 16.74 42.09 -46.49
CA SER A 3 16.12 40.89 -47.03
C SER A 3 15.30 40.22 -45.91
N PRO A 4 14.02 39.86 -46.13
CA PRO A 4 13.31 38.98 -45.23
C PRO A 4 13.95 37.59 -45.31
N LYS A 5 14.45 37.07 -44.19
CA LYS A 5 14.97 35.70 -44.14
C LYS A 5 13.81 34.72 -44.30
N ALA A 6 14.01 33.84 -45.28
CA ALA A 6 13.21 32.67 -45.60
C ALA A 6 12.78 31.86 -44.36
N ASP A 7 11.48 31.57 -44.31
CA ASP A 7 10.91 30.25 -44.08
C ASP A 7 11.64 29.41 -43.02
N GLN A 8 11.42 29.72 -41.75
CA GLN A 8 11.81 28.84 -40.65
C GLN A 8 10.85 27.63 -40.61
N PRO A 9 11.31 26.41 -41.00
CA PRO A 9 10.46 25.23 -41.14
C PRO A 9 9.89 24.74 -39.81
N TRP A 10 10.45 25.20 -38.68
CA TRP A 10 10.05 24.81 -37.34
C TRP A 10 8.79 25.52 -36.81
N ARG A 11 8.34 26.61 -37.44
CA ARG A 11 7.17 27.39 -36.99
C ARG A 11 5.84 26.62 -37.07
N ASN A 12 5.76 25.57 -37.89
CA ASN A 12 4.53 24.80 -38.10
C ASN A 12 4.36 23.60 -37.16
N HIS A 13 5.38 23.25 -36.36
CA HIS A 13 5.31 22.10 -35.45
C HIS A 13 4.82 22.47 -34.05
N TYR A 14 4.86 23.75 -33.66
CA TYR A 14 4.34 24.21 -32.37
C TYR A 14 2.90 23.84 -32.06
N PRO A 15 1.91 24.02 -32.97
CA PRO A 15 0.54 23.64 -32.65
C PRO A 15 0.39 22.13 -32.44
N LEU A 16 1.16 21.33 -33.17
CA LEU A 16 1.22 19.88 -33.02
C LEU A 16 1.86 19.45 -31.69
N ILE A 17 2.99 20.08 -31.32
CA ILE A 17 3.66 19.82 -30.04
C ILE A 17 2.77 20.25 -28.87
N LEU A 18 2.13 21.42 -28.95
CA LEU A 18 1.18 21.90 -27.95
C LEU A 18 -0.02 20.95 -27.83
N ALA A 19 -0.57 20.46 -28.94
CA ALA A 19 -1.67 19.49 -28.93
C ALA A 19 -1.25 18.16 -28.29
N LEU A 20 -0.05 17.65 -28.60
CA LEU A 20 0.48 16.42 -28.02
C LEU A 20 0.77 16.55 -26.51
N LEU A 21 1.35 17.66 -26.07
CA LEU A 21 1.57 17.93 -24.65
C LEU A 21 0.24 18.04 -23.90
N THR A 22 -0.75 18.72 -24.49
CA THR A 22 -2.09 18.84 -23.91
C THR A 22 -2.76 17.47 -23.79
N ALA A 23 -2.69 16.64 -24.85
CA ALA A 23 -3.21 15.27 -24.83
C ALA A 23 -2.51 14.41 -23.77
N LEU A 24 -1.19 14.53 -23.62
CA LEU A 24 -0.42 13.82 -22.60
C LEU A 24 -0.83 14.20 -21.18
N VAL A 25 -1.11 15.49 -20.92
CA VAL A 25 -1.61 15.97 -19.62
C VAL A 25 -3.02 15.45 -19.32
N PHE A 26 -3.89 15.32 -20.33
CA PHE A 26 -5.22 14.74 -20.13
C PHE A 26 -5.17 13.22 -19.91
N LEU A 27 -4.26 12.52 -20.59
CA LEU A 27 -4.07 11.08 -20.44
C LEU A 27 -3.43 10.69 -19.08
N SER A 28 -2.74 11.61 -18.41
CA SER A 28 -2.12 11.36 -17.09
C SER A 28 -3.06 11.52 -15.90
N GLN A 29 -4.34 11.89 -16.10
CA GLN A 29 -5.30 12.07 -15.00
C GLN A 29 -5.77 10.76 -14.32
N GLY A 30 -5.31 9.60 -14.80
CA GLY A 30 -5.62 8.30 -14.19
C GLY A 30 -4.88 7.98 -12.88
N CYS A 31 -3.79 8.68 -12.56
CA CYS A 31 -2.97 8.37 -11.37
C CYS A 31 -3.55 8.86 -10.04
N MET A 32 -4.63 9.64 -10.04
CA MET A 32 -5.27 10.18 -8.83
C MET A 32 -6.80 10.15 -8.92
N ALA A 33 -7.38 9.11 -9.50
CA ALA A 33 -8.82 8.91 -9.37
C ALA A 33 -9.16 8.65 -7.89
N LEU A 34 -9.56 9.71 -7.18
CA LEU A 34 -10.08 9.69 -5.81
C LEU A 34 -11.28 8.74 -5.78
N HIS A 35 -11.02 7.48 -5.47
CA HIS A 35 -12.07 6.52 -5.19
C HIS A 35 -12.72 6.92 -3.87
N VAL A 36 -13.96 7.38 -3.93
CA VAL A 36 -14.78 7.57 -2.74
C VAL A 36 -15.02 6.18 -2.16
N ARG A 37 -14.28 5.85 -1.10
CA ARG A 37 -14.50 4.62 -0.35
C ARG A 37 -15.76 4.79 0.47
N GLN A 38 -16.60 3.76 0.49
CA GLN A 38 -17.69 3.65 1.44
C GLN A 38 -17.15 2.88 2.65
N PRO A 39 -16.67 3.55 3.71
CA PRO A 39 -16.16 2.85 4.87
C PRO A 39 -17.29 2.04 5.50
N LEU A 40 -16.90 0.97 6.17
CA LEU A 40 -17.84 0.19 6.96
C LEU A 40 -18.46 1.10 8.04
N PRO A 41 -19.81 1.10 8.21
CA PRO A 41 -20.46 1.81 9.30
C PRO A 41 -19.88 1.42 10.67
N GLU A 42 -19.71 2.38 11.56
CA GLU A 42 -19.03 2.21 12.86
C GLU A 42 -19.59 1.05 13.69
N HIS A 43 -20.93 0.93 13.77
CA HIS A 43 -21.61 -0.14 14.50
C HIS A 43 -21.38 -1.56 13.94
N LEU A 44 -20.82 -1.68 12.73
CA LEU A 44 -20.46 -2.96 12.11
C LEU A 44 -18.96 -3.26 12.23
N MET A 45 -18.13 -2.34 12.74
CA MET A 45 -16.67 -2.52 12.79
C MET A 45 -16.25 -3.75 13.60
N ASP A 46 -16.96 -4.04 14.69
CA ASP A 46 -16.68 -5.22 15.54
C ASP A 46 -17.23 -6.53 14.95
N GLN A 47 -18.10 -6.43 13.94
CA GLN A 47 -18.67 -7.58 13.23
C GLN A 47 -17.90 -7.89 11.94
N ALA A 48 -16.93 -7.05 11.58
CA ALA A 48 -16.16 -7.18 10.37
C ALA A 48 -15.13 -8.30 10.49
N GLU A 49 -15.31 -9.36 9.71
CA GLU A 49 -14.37 -10.48 9.64
C GLU A 49 -13.82 -10.65 8.23
N VAL A 50 -12.58 -11.11 8.13
CA VAL A 50 -11.99 -11.53 6.86
C VAL A 50 -12.37 -12.97 6.61
N ALA A 51 -12.95 -13.25 5.44
CA ALA A 51 -13.34 -14.60 5.05
C ALA A 51 -12.15 -15.56 5.19
N ASP A 52 -12.43 -16.74 5.76
CA ASP A 52 -11.44 -17.80 6.05
C ASP A 52 -10.32 -17.41 7.05
N LEU A 53 -10.36 -16.20 7.63
CA LEU A 53 -9.37 -15.69 8.58
C LEU A 53 -10.06 -15.07 9.81
N PRO A 54 -10.78 -15.88 10.63
CA PRO A 54 -11.42 -15.37 11.84
C PRO A 54 -10.38 -14.94 12.89
N GLY A 55 -10.71 -13.90 13.67
CA GLY A 55 -9.90 -13.48 14.82
C GLY A 55 -8.60 -12.75 14.50
N ILE A 56 -8.32 -12.41 13.24
CA ILE A 56 -7.10 -11.66 12.86
C ILE A 56 -7.18 -10.15 13.15
N ARG A 57 -8.36 -9.65 13.55
CA ARG A 57 -8.59 -8.25 13.89
C ARG A 57 -8.65 -8.09 15.41
N ALA A 58 -7.91 -7.12 15.93
CA ALA A 58 -7.91 -6.78 17.34
C ALA A 58 -7.80 -5.26 17.51
N TRP A 59 -8.39 -4.73 18.58
CA TRP A 59 -8.27 -3.35 18.98
C TRP A 59 -7.16 -3.19 20.02
N GLY A 60 -6.37 -2.11 19.94
CA GLY A 60 -5.26 -1.88 20.87
C GLY A 60 -5.67 -1.44 22.27
N ASP A 61 -6.92 -0.99 22.42
CA ASP A 61 -7.52 -0.54 23.68
C ASP A 61 -8.35 -1.63 24.39
N THR A 62 -8.50 -2.81 23.76
CA THR A 62 -9.35 -3.89 24.25
C THR A 62 -8.57 -5.20 24.27
N LEU A 63 -8.80 -6.04 25.27
CA LEU A 63 -8.22 -7.38 25.32
C LEU A 63 -8.82 -8.24 24.19
N SER A 64 -7.95 -8.88 23.41
CA SER A 64 -8.32 -9.78 22.32
C SER A 64 -7.82 -11.20 22.62
N GLU A 65 -8.77 -12.11 22.86
CA GLU A 65 -8.46 -13.53 23.11
C GLU A 65 -7.78 -14.18 21.90
N SER A 66 -8.14 -13.78 20.67
CA SER A 66 -7.51 -14.30 19.46
C SER A 66 -6.06 -13.84 19.32
N LEU A 67 -5.78 -12.57 19.65
CA LEU A 67 -4.41 -12.04 19.65
C LEU A 67 -3.55 -12.72 20.72
N GLU A 68 -4.09 -12.93 21.93
CA GLU A 68 -3.39 -13.65 23.00
C GLU A 68 -3.06 -15.09 22.58
N LYS A 69 -4.04 -15.83 22.03
CA LYS A 69 -3.81 -17.18 21.51
C LYS A 69 -2.74 -17.20 20.42
N SER A 70 -2.78 -16.24 19.49
CA SER A 70 -1.78 -16.13 18.43
C SER A 70 -0.38 -15.83 18.97
N ALA A 71 -0.26 -14.97 19.99
CA ALA A 71 1.02 -14.65 20.61
C ALA A 71 1.61 -15.87 21.36
N ILE A 72 0.79 -16.57 22.13
CA ILE A 72 1.21 -17.81 22.82
C ILE A 72 1.64 -18.86 21.80
N GLU A 73 0.89 -19.01 20.69
CA GLU A 73 1.23 -19.97 19.64
C GLU A 73 2.56 -19.61 18.96
N SER A 74 2.81 -18.33 18.67
CA SER A 74 4.10 -17.86 18.13
C SER A 74 5.27 -18.27 19.03
N ILE A 75 5.13 -18.10 20.35
CA ILE A 75 6.16 -18.50 21.34
C ILE A 75 6.39 -20.01 21.29
N ARG A 76 5.32 -20.82 21.21
CA ARG A 76 5.46 -22.28 21.12
C ARG A 76 6.17 -22.70 19.84
N GLN A 77 5.84 -22.07 18.71
CA GLN A 77 6.46 -22.36 17.42
C GLN A 77 7.95 -22.02 17.42
N GLU A 78 8.32 -20.89 17.99
CA GLU A 78 9.72 -20.50 18.16
C GLU A 78 10.48 -21.51 19.04
N MET A 79 9.93 -21.86 20.20
CA MET A 79 10.53 -22.88 21.06
C MET A 79 10.68 -24.24 20.36
N ALA A 80 9.69 -24.64 19.56
CA ALA A 80 9.74 -25.88 18.81
C ALA A 80 10.85 -25.86 17.75
N ALA A 81 11.04 -24.71 17.06
CA ALA A 81 12.10 -24.52 16.09
C ALA A 81 13.50 -24.46 16.74
N ASN A 82 13.58 -23.96 17.97
CA ASN A 82 14.84 -23.67 18.66
C ASN A 82 15.15 -24.62 19.84
N HIS A 83 14.75 -25.90 19.74
CA HIS A 83 15.05 -26.96 20.72
C HIS A 83 14.63 -26.63 22.16
N GLY A 84 13.46 -26.03 22.33
CA GLY A 84 12.87 -25.66 23.61
C GLY A 84 13.41 -24.35 24.20
N LYS A 85 14.11 -23.54 23.40
CA LYS A 85 14.62 -22.22 23.81
C LYS A 85 13.93 -21.12 23.03
N LEU A 86 13.77 -19.98 23.68
CA LEU A 86 13.43 -18.73 22.99
C LEU A 86 14.72 -18.04 22.56
N GLU A 87 14.66 -17.36 21.42
CA GLU A 87 15.69 -16.41 21.04
C GLU A 87 15.73 -15.29 22.09
N PRO A 88 16.94 -14.83 22.47
CA PRO A 88 17.09 -13.75 23.43
C PRO A 88 16.61 -12.40 22.88
N GLU A 89 16.46 -12.28 21.56
CA GLU A 89 16.05 -11.06 20.87
C GLU A 89 14.86 -11.34 19.94
N ALA A 90 13.83 -10.51 20.05
CA ALA A 90 12.66 -10.55 19.18
C ALA A 90 12.56 -9.24 18.39
N ASN A 91 12.57 -9.38 17.06
CA ASN A 91 12.45 -8.25 16.13
C ASN A 91 11.00 -8.15 15.64
N PHE A 92 10.36 -6.99 15.86
CA PHE A 92 8.98 -6.76 15.47
C PHE A 92 8.89 -5.70 14.37
N LEU A 93 8.16 -6.04 13.30
CA LEU A 93 7.79 -5.08 12.27
C LEU A 93 6.38 -4.53 12.55
N ALA A 94 6.30 -3.25 12.89
CA ALA A 94 5.02 -2.55 13.00
C ALA A 94 4.76 -1.74 11.73
N LEU A 95 3.73 -2.12 10.97
CA LEU A 95 3.29 -1.40 9.78
C LEU A 95 2.04 -0.58 10.11
N SER A 96 2.11 0.73 9.90
CA SER A 96 0.91 1.57 9.98
C SER A 96 -0.02 1.24 8.82
N GLY A 97 -1.21 0.72 9.12
CA GLY A 97 -2.24 0.47 8.12
C GLY A 97 -2.77 1.79 7.56
N GLY A 98 -2.91 1.90 6.23
CA GLY A 98 -3.48 3.10 5.59
C GLY A 98 -5.00 3.04 5.42
N GLY A 99 -5.68 2.14 6.15
CA GLY A 99 -7.12 1.94 6.05
C GLY A 99 -7.53 1.65 4.62
N GLY A 100 -8.36 2.52 4.04
CA GLY A 100 -8.62 2.49 2.62
C GLY A 100 -7.34 2.65 1.79
N ASP A 101 -6.67 3.78 1.91
CA ASP A 101 -5.60 4.19 0.99
C ASP A 101 -4.27 3.45 1.17
N GLY A 102 -4.20 2.49 2.10
CA GLY A 102 -3.03 1.66 2.31
C GLY A 102 -3.33 0.17 2.28
N ALA A 103 -2.63 -0.51 1.37
CA ALA A 103 -2.22 -1.89 1.54
C ALA A 103 -0.90 -2.14 0.79
N PHE A 104 0.14 -1.35 1.10
CA PHE A 104 1.50 -1.64 0.64
C PHE A 104 2.19 -2.75 1.46
N GLY A 105 1.54 -3.26 2.51
CA GLY A 105 2.10 -4.28 3.39
C GLY A 105 2.51 -5.55 2.64
N ALA A 106 1.69 -6.03 1.70
CA ALA A 106 2.04 -7.19 0.89
C ALA A 106 3.32 -6.97 0.07
N GLY A 107 3.50 -5.79 -0.53
CA GLY A 107 4.71 -5.44 -1.26
C GLY A 107 5.95 -5.37 -0.37
N ILE A 108 5.81 -4.83 0.85
CA ILE A 108 6.90 -4.83 1.86
C ILE A 108 7.26 -6.27 2.25
N LEU A 109 6.29 -7.13 2.52
CA LEU A 109 6.53 -8.53 2.90
C LEU A 109 7.18 -9.33 1.76
N CYS A 110 6.74 -9.14 0.52
CA CYS A 110 7.38 -9.74 -0.65
C CYS A 110 8.82 -9.26 -0.81
N GLY A 111 9.05 -7.94 -0.79
CA GLY A 111 10.39 -7.37 -0.93
C GLY A 111 11.34 -7.76 0.20
N TRP A 112 10.84 -7.86 1.44
CA TRP A 112 11.63 -8.38 2.57
C TRP A 112 12.01 -9.83 2.33
N THR A 113 11.05 -10.69 1.96
CA THR A 113 11.32 -12.11 1.66
C THR A 113 12.38 -12.27 0.57
N GLU A 114 12.39 -11.39 -0.45
CA GLU A 114 13.41 -11.37 -1.49
C GLU A 114 14.78 -10.86 -1.01
N ALA A 115 14.82 -9.96 -0.04
CA ALA A 115 16.05 -9.37 0.49
C ALA A 115 16.76 -10.23 1.56
N GLY A 116 16.02 -11.11 2.24
CA GLY A 116 16.51 -12.00 3.31
C GLY A 116 16.47 -11.37 4.69
#